data_AF-A0A352CQ66-F1
#
_entry.id   AF-A0A352CQ66-F1
#
_cell.length_a   1.000
_cell.length_b   1.000
_cell.length_c   1.000
_cell.angle_alpha   90.00
_cell.angle_beta   90.00
_cell.angle_gamma   90.00
#
_symmetry.space_group_name_H-M   'P 1'
#
loop_
_entity.id
_entity.type
_entity.pdbx_description
1 polymer ?
#
loop_
_entity_poly.entity_id
_entity_poly.type
_entity_poly.pdbx_seq_one_letter_code
_entity_poly.pdbx_strand_id
1 'polypeptide(L)'
;MITTSSSFDKESFKKDVKEQVKVLYRKTLQEATPQQIYQAVCYAVKDTIIDNWMKTQKAMEVQDPKTVYYMSMEFLMGRALGNNLINLCEYQGVKKALKELDVDLN
;
A
#
# COMPACT_ATOMS: atom_id res chain seq x y z
N MET A 1 12.37 25.65 1.99
CA MET A 1 11.32 25.18 2.90
C MET A 1 10.56 24.08 2.18
N ILE A 2 10.83 22.82 2.45
CA ILE A 2 10.07 21.70 1.86
C ILE A 2 8.91 21.44 2.80
N THR A 3 7.72 21.79 2.34
CA THR A 3 6.44 21.59 3.00
C THR A 3 6.21 20.11 3.27
N THR A 4 6.25 19.73 4.55
CA THR A 4 5.66 18.49 5.06
C THR A 4 4.14 18.60 4.93
N SER A 5 3.55 18.03 3.89
CA SER A 5 2.08 18.05 3.75
C SER A 5 1.54 16.81 3.05
N SER A 6 1.55 15.70 3.78
CA SER A 6 0.37 14.87 4.03
C SER A 6 0.71 13.96 5.21
N SER A 7 0.11 14.19 6.37
CA SER A 7 0.33 13.32 7.52
C SER A 7 -0.34 11.99 7.23
N PHE A 8 0.44 10.92 7.09
CA PHE A 8 -0.09 9.56 7.12
C PHE A 8 -1.00 9.40 8.35
N ASP A 9 -2.29 9.17 8.13
CA ASP A 9 -3.23 8.94 9.21
C ASP A 9 -3.18 7.49 9.66
N LYS A 10 -2.50 7.28 10.78
CA LYS A 10 -2.35 5.96 11.39
C LYS A 10 -3.68 5.35 11.80
N GLU A 11 -4.64 6.15 12.25
CA GLU A 11 -5.92 5.63 12.74
C GLU A 11 -6.76 5.12 11.58
N SER A 12 -6.85 5.87 10.48
CA SER A 12 -7.47 5.38 9.25
C SER A 12 -6.80 4.10 8.78
N PHE A 13 -5.47 4.07 8.68
CA PHE A 13 -4.77 2.88 8.19
C PHE A 13 -5.04 1.63 9.04
N LYS A 14 -5.04 1.75 10.38
CA LYS A 14 -5.38 0.62 11.28
C LYS A 14 -6.81 0.14 11.05
N LYS A 15 -7.74 1.05 10.79
CA LYS A 15 -9.13 0.72 10.46
C LYS A 15 -9.20 -0.01 9.12
N ASP A 16 -8.48 0.47 8.11
CA ASP A 16 -8.45 -0.13 6.78
C ASP A 16 -7.89 -1.55 6.82
N VAL A 17 -6.79 -1.77 7.55
CA VAL A 17 -6.25 -3.13 7.76
C VAL A 17 -7.28 -4.06 8.40
N LYS A 18 -7.99 -3.60 9.45
CA LYS A 18 -9.03 -4.42 10.10
C LYS A 18 -10.20 -4.72 9.15
N GLU A 19 -10.62 -3.73 8.36
CA GLU A 19 -11.69 -3.93 7.38
C GLU A 19 -11.24 -4.90 6.28
N GLN A 20 -9.99 -4.80 5.81
CA GLN A 20 -9.44 -5.73 4.81
C GLN A 20 -9.38 -7.18 5.35
N VAL A 21 -9.00 -7.39 6.61
CA VAL A 21 -9.06 -8.74 7.24
C VAL A 21 -10.50 -9.28 7.23
N LYS A 22 -11.46 -8.43 7.58
CA LYS A 22 -12.89 -8.78 7.61
C LYS A 22 -13.43 -9.06 6.20
N VAL A 23 -13.11 -8.24 5.22
CA VAL A 23 -13.59 -8.38 3.83
C VAL A 23 -12.99 -9.62 3.16
N LEU A 24 -11.69 -9.83 3.31
CA LEU A 24 -10.99 -10.94 2.64
C LEU A 24 -11.23 -12.28 3.32
N TYR A 25 -11.26 -12.30 4.66
CA TYR A 25 -11.24 -13.56 5.42
C TYR A 25 -12.43 -13.76 6.36
N ARG A 26 -13.30 -12.76 6.54
CA ARG A 26 -14.45 -12.81 7.46
C ARG A 26 -14.06 -13.14 8.89
N LYS A 27 -12.88 -12.62 9.29
CA LYS A 27 -12.28 -12.82 10.61
C LYS A 27 -12.00 -11.49 11.28
N THR A 28 -11.84 -11.52 12.60
CA THR A 28 -11.21 -10.42 13.34
C THR A 28 -9.69 -10.50 13.23
N LEU A 29 -9.00 -9.42 13.59
CA LEU A 29 -7.53 -9.37 13.57
C LEU A 29 -6.90 -10.46 14.48
N GLN A 30 -7.56 -10.82 15.58
CA GLN A 30 -7.08 -11.80 16.54
C GLN A 30 -7.19 -13.25 16.04
N GLU A 31 -8.14 -13.53 15.14
CA GLU A 31 -8.38 -14.86 14.56
C GLU A 31 -7.62 -15.08 13.25
N ALA A 32 -7.07 -14.00 12.70
CA ALA A 32 -6.35 -14.01 11.44
C ALA A 32 -4.95 -14.59 11.63
N THR A 33 -4.51 -15.41 10.67
CA THR A 33 -3.12 -15.90 10.68
C THR A 33 -2.16 -14.77 10.28
N PRO A 34 -0.86 -14.86 10.61
CA PRO A 34 0.13 -13.85 10.19
C PRO A 34 0.12 -13.58 8.68
N GLN A 35 -0.07 -14.62 7.87
CA GLN A 35 -0.18 -14.50 6.41
C GLN A 35 -1.43 -13.71 5.98
N GLN A 36 -2.57 -13.92 6.67
CA GLN A 36 -3.81 -13.18 6.40
C GLN A 36 -3.67 -11.71 6.76
N ILE A 37 -3.01 -11.42 7.88
CA ILE A 37 -2.70 -10.05 8.30
C ILE A 37 -1.76 -9.38 7.28
N TYR A 38 -0.69 -10.06 6.88
CA TYR A 38 0.23 -9.56 5.85
C TYR A 38 -0.51 -9.19 4.56
N GLN A 39 -1.39 -10.07 4.09
CA GLN A 39 -2.14 -9.82 2.87
C GLN A 39 -3.13 -8.66 3.04
N ALA A 40 -3.83 -8.56 4.18
CA ALA A 40 -4.71 -7.43 4.47
C ALA A 40 -3.96 -6.08 4.47
N VAL A 41 -2.74 -6.04 5.04
CA VAL A 41 -1.85 -4.88 4.96
C VAL A 41 -1.48 -4.55 3.52
N CYS A 42 -1.15 -5.55 2.71
CA CYS A 42 -0.87 -5.34 1.28
C CYS A 42 -2.06 -4.73 0.55
N TYR A 43 -3.29 -5.17 0.85
CA TYR A 43 -4.50 -4.62 0.24
C TYR A 43 -4.76 -3.17 0.69
N ALA A 44 -4.63 -2.87 1.98
CA ALA A 44 -4.79 -1.51 2.49
C ALA A 44 -3.81 -0.52 1.81
N VAL A 45 -2.55 -0.92 1.61
CA VAL A 45 -1.57 -0.11 0.88
C VAL A 45 -1.91 -0.02 -0.61
N LYS A 46 -2.43 -1.10 -1.20
CA LYS A 46 -2.79 -1.16 -2.63
C LYS A 46 -3.92 -0.18 -2.95
N ASP A 47 -4.87 0.05 -2.04
CA ASP A 47 -5.98 0.98 -2.27
C ASP A 47 -5.47 2.40 -2.59
N THR A 48 -4.50 2.91 -1.81
CA THR A 48 -3.84 4.19 -2.10
C THR A 48 -3.11 4.20 -3.46
N ILE A 49 -2.47 3.08 -3.81
CA ILE A 49 -1.76 2.96 -5.09
C ILE A 49 -2.74 2.98 -6.26
N ILE A 50 -3.90 2.33 -6.12
CA ILE A 50 -4.94 2.30 -7.16
C ILE A 50 -5.46 3.71 -7.43
N ASP A 51 -5.72 4.51 -6.40
CA ASP A 51 -6.16 5.90 -6.59
C ASP A 51 -5.13 6.75 -7.35
N ASN A 52 -3.85 6.59 -7.02
CA ASN A 52 -2.75 7.29 -7.71
C ASN A 52 -2.56 6.77 -9.15
N TRP A 53 -2.74 5.47 -9.36
CA TRP A 53 -2.70 4.85 -10.68
C TRP A 53 -3.81 5.41 -11.58
N MET A 54 -5.05 5.44 -11.09
CA MET A 54 -6.20 5.97 -11.84
C MET A 54 -5.99 7.45 -12.24
N LYS A 55 -5.47 8.27 -11.33
CA LYS A 55 -5.13 9.68 -11.63
C LYS A 55 -4.07 9.77 -12.72
N THR A 56 -3.03 8.95 -12.64
CA THR A 56 -1.95 8.92 -13.63
C THR A 56 -2.48 8.50 -15.00
N GLN A 57 -3.29 7.45 -15.06
CA GLN A 57 -3.85 6.96 -16.31
C GLN A 57 -4.75 8.00 -16.98
N LYS A 58 -5.61 8.67 -16.22
CA LYS A 58 -6.43 9.78 -16.73
C LYS A 58 -5.58 10.96 -17.23
N ALA A 59 -4.48 11.27 -16.55
CA ALA A 59 -3.56 12.32 -17.00
C ALA A 59 -2.85 11.94 -18.31
N MET A 60 -2.45 10.67 -18.46
CA MET A 60 -1.83 10.15 -19.69
C MET A 60 -2.81 10.20 -20.87
N GLU A 61 -4.09 9.88 -20.65
CA GLU A 61 -5.13 9.99 -21.68
C GLU A 61 -5.36 11.44 -22.15
N VAL A 62 -5.34 12.41 -21.22
CA VAL A 62 -5.56 13.83 -21.55
C VAL A 62 -4.35 14.48 -22.21
N GLN A 63 -3.14 14.14 -21.76
CA GLN A 63 -1.91 14.75 -22.25
C GLN A 63 -1.40 14.10 -23.55
N ASP A 64 -1.81 12.87 -23.84
CA ASP A 64 -1.37 12.04 -24.97
C ASP A 64 0.16 12.09 -25.21
N PRO A 65 0.99 11.81 -24.18
CA PRO A 65 2.43 11.84 -24.36
C PRO A 65 2.89 10.62 -25.16
N LYS A 66 4.04 10.76 -25.84
CA LYS A 66 4.70 9.62 -26.49
C LYS A 66 4.95 8.50 -25.48
N THR A 67 4.38 7.32 -25.75
CA THR A 67 4.51 6.14 -24.87
C THR A 67 5.80 5.36 -25.17
N VAL A 68 6.55 5.02 -24.12
CA VAL A 68 7.76 4.18 -24.21
C VAL A 68 7.41 2.76 -23.80
N TYR A 69 7.62 1.81 -24.71
CA TYR A 69 7.42 0.38 -24.45
C TYR A 69 8.76 -0.29 -24.16
N TYR A 70 8.93 -0.77 -22.93
CA TYR A 70 10.12 -1.52 -22.53
C TYR A 70 9.86 -3.02 -22.69
N MET A 71 10.51 -3.66 -23.67
CA MET A 71 10.41 -5.09 -23.92
C MET A 71 11.62 -5.82 -23.34
N SER A 72 11.36 -6.77 -22.44
CA SER A 72 12.38 -7.62 -21.84
C SER A 72 11.85 -9.05 -21.75
N MET A 73 12.73 -10.05 -21.90
CA MET A 73 12.38 -11.44 -21.65
C MET A 73 12.11 -11.72 -20.17
N GLU A 74 12.72 -10.93 -19.27
CA GLU A 74 12.64 -11.15 -17.83
C GLU A 74 12.48 -9.85 -17.05
N PHE A 75 11.74 -9.94 -15.95
CA PHE A 75 11.50 -8.86 -14.99
C PHE A 75 11.55 -9.41 -13.56
N LEU A 76 12.65 -9.15 -12.85
CA LEU A 76 12.82 -9.58 -11.47
C LEU A 76 12.40 -8.47 -10.49
N MET A 77 11.12 -8.45 -10.10
CA MET A 77 10.55 -7.38 -9.27
C MET A 77 10.89 -7.47 -7.77
N GLY A 78 11.15 -8.68 -7.26
CA GLY A 78 11.36 -8.90 -5.82
C GLY A 78 10.10 -8.66 -4.98
N ARG A 79 10.27 -8.25 -3.70
CA ARG A 79 9.16 -8.01 -2.77
C ARG A 79 8.61 -6.58 -2.92
N ALA A 80 7.34 -6.45 -3.31
CA ALA A 80 6.73 -5.17 -3.64
C ALA A 80 6.34 -4.30 -2.43
N LEU A 81 5.85 -4.89 -1.34
CA LEU A 81 5.27 -4.12 -0.21
C LEU A 81 6.24 -3.07 0.36
N GLY A 82 7.47 -3.48 0.68
CA GLY A 82 8.47 -2.57 1.24
C GLY A 82 8.82 -1.43 0.27
N ASN A 83 9.02 -1.76 -1.01
CA ASN A 83 9.30 -0.77 -2.04
C ASN A 83 8.15 0.23 -2.21
N ASN A 84 6.91 -0.26 -2.22
CA ASN A 84 5.72 0.58 -2.33
C ASN A 84 5.59 1.55 -1.15
N LEU A 85 5.80 1.06 0.09
CA LEU A 85 5.75 1.90 1.29
C LEU A 85 6.83 2.98 1.31
N ILE A 86 8.01 2.70 0.76
CA ILE A 86 9.09 3.68 0.61
C ILE A 86 8.70 4.72 -0.45
N ASN A 87 8.21 4.29 -1.61
CA ASN A 87 7.80 5.17 -2.70
C ASN A 87 6.60 6.06 -2.34
N LEU A 88 5.72 5.61 -1.45
CA LEU A 88 4.63 6.40 -0.89
C LEU A 88 5.09 7.33 0.25
N CYS A 89 6.35 7.23 0.71
CA CYS A 89 6.86 7.92 1.90
C CYS A 89 6.12 7.57 3.20
N GLU A 90 5.45 6.42 3.26
CA GLU A 90 4.59 6.01 4.38
C GLU A 90 5.21 4.93 5.27
N TYR A 91 6.38 4.40 4.91
CA TYR A 91 7.04 3.29 5.60
C TYR A 91 7.10 3.44 7.13
N GLN A 92 7.52 4.61 7.63
CA GLN A 92 7.61 4.86 9.07
C GLN A 92 6.25 4.98 9.74
N GLY A 93 5.24 5.49 9.03
CA GLY A 93 3.87 5.61 9.50
C GLY A 93 3.25 4.22 9.66
N VAL A 94 3.32 3.41 8.61
CA VAL A 94 2.81 2.04 8.57
C VAL A 94 3.52 1.16 9.61
N LYS A 95 4.85 1.24 9.72
CA LYS A 95 5.60 0.48 10.73
C LYS A 95 5.13 0.77 12.15
N LYS A 96 4.85 2.05 12.47
CA LYS A 96 4.32 2.44 13.80
C LYS A 96 2.89 1.94 14.00
N ALA A 97 2.03 2.07 12.98
CA ALA A 97 0.64 1.63 13.05
C ALA A 97 0.52 0.10 13.23
N LEU A 98 1.34 -0.68 12.52
CA LEU A 98 1.37 -2.14 12.67
C LEU A 98 1.91 -2.58 14.04
N LYS A 99 2.92 -1.88 14.56
CA LYS A 99 3.43 -2.15 15.91
C LYS A 99 2.36 -1.96 16.99
N GLU A 100 1.45 -1.00 16.83
CA GLU A 100 0.30 -0.81 17.74
C GLU A 100 -0.76 -1.90 17.59
N LEU A 101 -0.76 -2.64 16.48
CA LEU A 101 -1.61 -3.81 16.25
C LEU A 101 -0.93 -5.13 16.63
N ASP A 102 0.24 -5.07 17.25
CA ASP A 102 1.10 -6.23 17.59
C ASP A 102 1.56 -7.04 16.36
N VAL A 103 1.73 -6.35 15.23
CA VAL A 103 2.21 -6.92 13.97
C VAL A 103 3.57 -6.34 13.66
N ASP A 104 4.59 -7.20 13.50
CA ASP A 104 5.89 -6.76 13.00
C ASP A 104 5.90 -6.75 11.47
N LEU A 105 6.55 -5.73 10.90
CA LEU A 105 6.75 -5.57 9.47
C LEU A 105 8.01 -6.31 8.97
N ASN A 106 8.79 -6.91 9.89
CA ASN A 106 10.04 -7.62 9.62
C ASN A 106 9.97 -9.13 9.90
#